data_AF-A0A401PC70-F1
#
_entry.id   AF-A0A401PC70-F1
#
_cell.length_a   1.000
_cell.length_b   1.000
_cell.length_c   1.000
_cell.angle_alpha   90.00
_cell.angle_beta   90.00
_cell.angle_gamma   90.00
#
_symmetry.space_group_name_H-M   'P 1'
#
loop_
_entity.id
_entity.type
_entity.pdbx_description
1 polymer ?
#
loop_
_entity_poly.entity_id
_entity_poly.type
_entity_poly.pdbx_seq_one_letter_code
_entity_poly.pdbx_strand_id
1 'polypeptide(L)'
;MGTCYLTVEVKEKEITIKFEIRELKRSSLLGVQACEILQLVKRIYSSDRISSNCNNQIKAIIQRFPHVFHGIVIGIGISLPFESKIQLRTIARPVIHPPRSVPAPLRECLKMELECIQQLGIIAKGDEPTDWVSSMVCVKKANGDLKICLDPKDLNQNIKREHCPIPKREEIMSEMSGAKIFIKLDASRFLFGN
;
A
#
# COMPACT_ATOMS: atom_id res chain seq x y z
N MET A 1 -26.36 -17.61 0.58
CA MET A 1 -25.98 -16.20 0.37
C MET A 1 -27.01 -15.57 -0.56
N GLY A 2 -27.53 -14.41 -0.21
CA GLY A 2 -28.59 -13.76 -0.98
C GLY A 2 -28.54 -12.25 -0.81
N THR A 3 -29.36 -11.54 -1.57
CA THR A 3 -29.52 -10.10 -1.42
C THR A 3 -30.96 -9.79 -1.06
N CYS A 4 -31.17 -8.96 -0.04
CA CYS A 4 -32.50 -8.44 0.28
C CYS A 4 -32.49 -6.92 0.21
N TYR A 5 -33.64 -6.33 -0.07
CA TYR A 5 -33.84 -4.90 0.07
C TYR A 5 -34.53 -4.68 1.40
N LEU A 6 -33.91 -3.90 2.28
CA LEU A 6 -34.49 -3.52 3.57
C LEU A 6 -34.67 -2.02 3.59
N THR A 7 -35.82 -1.59 4.10
CA THR A 7 -36.08 -0.19 4.37
C THR A 7 -35.47 0.17 5.73
N VAL A 8 -34.63 1.19 5.74
CA VAL A 8 -33.90 1.65 6.91
C VAL A 8 -34.28 3.09 7.18
N GLU A 9 -34.61 3.39 8.44
CA GLU A 9 -34.94 4.75 8.88
C GLU A 9 -33.80 5.33 9.73
N VAL A 10 -33.34 6.53 9.35
CA VAL A 10 -32.32 7.28 10.10
C VAL A 10 -32.69 8.77 10.09
N LYS A 11 -32.81 9.38 11.28
CA LYS A 11 -33.05 10.83 11.45
C LYS A 11 -34.20 11.34 10.55
N GLU A 12 -35.36 10.67 10.62
CA GLU A 12 -36.60 10.99 9.89
C GLU A 12 -36.56 10.76 8.37
N LYS A 13 -35.56 10.01 7.87
CA LYS A 13 -35.48 9.60 6.46
C LYS A 13 -35.59 8.09 6.34
N GLU A 14 -36.53 7.66 5.51
CA GLU A 14 -36.77 6.26 5.19
C GLU A 14 -36.19 5.93 3.80
N ILE A 15 -35.25 4.99 3.74
CA ILE A 15 -34.52 4.66 2.51
C ILE A 15 -34.40 3.15 2.36
N THR A 16 -34.75 2.63 1.19
CA THR A 16 -34.56 1.21 0.84
C THR A 16 -33.12 0.96 0.37
N ILE A 17 -32.41 0.10 1.09
CA ILE A 17 -31.00 -0.23 0.83
C ILE A 17 -30.89 -1.73 0.52
N LYS A 18 -30.03 -2.07 -0.45
CA LYS A 18 -29.69 -3.46 -0.76
C LYS A 18 -28.69 -4.01 0.26
N PHE A 19 -29.08 -5.04 0.99
CA PHE A 19 -28.21 -5.79 1.90
C PHE A 19 -27.74 -7.07 1.23
N GLU A 20 -26.45 -7.39 1.37
CA GLU A 20 -25.91 -8.71 1.04
C GLU A 20 -25.87 -9.57 2.31
N ILE A 21 -26.61 -10.67 2.30
CA ILE A 21 -26.66 -11.62 3.41
C ILE A 21 -25.57 -12.66 3.20
N ARG A 22 -24.58 -12.63 4.08
CA ARG A 22 -23.52 -13.63 4.18
C ARG A 22 -23.49 -14.21 5.59
N GLU A 23 -23.32 -15.52 5.68
CA GLU A 23 -23.22 -16.23 6.95
C GLU A 23 -21.83 -15.94 7.56
N LEU A 24 -21.77 -14.86 8.34
CA LEU A 24 -20.55 -14.38 8.99
C LEU A 24 -20.84 -14.21 10.48
N LYS A 25 -19.97 -14.74 11.35
CA LYS A 25 -19.99 -14.47 12.80
C LYS A 25 -19.43 -13.07 13.10
N ARG A 26 -19.98 -12.03 12.47
CA ARG A 26 -19.55 -10.63 12.66
C ARG A 26 -20.76 -9.71 12.66
N SER A 27 -20.62 -8.55 13.30
CA SER A 27 -21.62 -7.49 13.27
C SER A 27 -21.90 -7.05 11.84
N SER A 28 -23.16 -6.75 11.55
CA SER A 28 -23.58 -6.18 10.27
C SER A 28 -22.84 -4.86 10.02
N LEU A 29 -22.32 -4.68 8.81
CA LEU A 29 -21.62 -3.46 8.41
C LEU A 29 -22.42 -2.72 7.35
N LEU A 30 -22.45 -1.40 7.48
CA LEU A 30 -23.05 -0.52 6.49
C LEU A 30 -21.98 -0.05 5.51
N GLY A 31 -22.23 -0.21 4.21
CA GLY A 31 -21.31 0.24 3.17
C GLY A 31 -21.21 1.77 3.11
N VAL A 32 -20.09 2.29 2.59
CA VAL A 32 -19.83 3.73 2.47
C VAL A 32 -20.96 4.46 1.72
N GLN A 33 -21.42 3.89 0.61
CA GLN A 33 -22.51 4.47 -0.19
C GLN A 33 -23.81 4.61 0.62
N ALA A 34 -24.14 3.60 1.42
CA ALA A 34 -25.31 3.64 2.28
C ALA A 34 -25.15 4.68 3.40
N CYS A 35 -23.96 4.79 3.99
CA CYS A 35 -23.65 5.84 4.97
C CYS A 35 -23.77 7.26 4.41
N GLU A 36 -23.39 7.48 3.16
CA GLU A 36 -23.52 8.79 2.47
C GLU A 36 -24.99 9.10 2.17
N ILE A 37 -25.75 8.13 1.65
CA ILE A 37 -27.18 8.27 1.34
C ILE A 37 -27.98 8.57 2.61
N LEU A 38 -27.68 7.86 3.71
CA LEU A 38 -28.27 8.09 5.03
C LEU A 38 -27.72 9.33 5.75
N GLN A 39 -26.81 10.08 5.10
CA GLN A 39 -26.17 11.28 5.65
C GLN A 39 -25.50 11.05 7.02
N LEU A 40 -25.07 9.80 7.28
CA LEU A 40 -24.29 9.42 8.45
C LEU A 40 -22.86 9.94 8.35
N VAL A 41 -22.33 10.01 7.12
CA VAL A 41 -21.02 10.55 6.81
C VAL A 41 -21.14 11.47 5.60
N LYS A 42 -20.45 12.62 5.64
CA LYS A 42 -20.33 13.54 4.50
C LYS A 42 -18.91 13.47 3.95
N ARG A 43 -18.74 12.95 2.73
CA ARG A 43 -17.45 12.95 2.04
C ARG A 43 -17.20 14.32 1.43
N ILE A 44 -16.35 15.12 2.07
CA ILE A 44 -16.07 16.51 1.66
C ILE A 44 -15.12 16.54 0.45
N TYR A 45 -14.09 15.69 0.47
CA TYR A 45 -13.10 15.60 -0.60
C TYR A 45 -12.90 14.12 -0.95
N SER A 46 -13.09 13.78 -2.23
CA SER A 46 -12.72 12.48 -2.78
C SER A 46 -11.83 12.71 -3.99
N SER A 47 -10.61 12.19 -3.94
CA SER A 47 -9.73 12.07 -5.11
C SER A 47 -9.35 10.61 -5.26
N ASP A 48 -10.32 9.79 -5.62
CA ASP A 48 -10.04 8.42 -6.04
C ASP A 48 -9.39 8.51 -7.43
N ARG A 49 -8.05 8.63 -7.44
CA ARG A 49 -7.15 8.73 -8.62
C ARG A 49 -7.44 9.90 -9.56
N ILE A 50 -6.64 10.97 -9.48
CA ILE A 50 -6.43 12.06 -10.48
C ILE A 50 -7.42 12.00 -11.66
N SER A 51 -8.70 12.22 -11.35
CA SER A 51 -9.74 12.47 -12.31
C SER A 51 -9.82 13.97 -12.38
N SER A 52 -9.80 14.50 -13.60
CA SER A 52 -9.68 15.92 -13.98
C SER A 52 -10.70 16.87 -13.32
N ASN A 53 -11.63 16.35 -12.52
CA ASN A 53 -12.62 17.11 -11.77
C ASN A 53 -12.25 17.25 -10.27
N CYS A 54 -10.97 17.48 -9.96
CA CYS A 54 -10.55 17.74 -8.59
C CYS A 54 -11.05 19.13 -8.12
N ASN A 55 -11.81 19.13 -7.01
CA ASN A 55 -12.22 20.31 -6.26
C ASN A 55 -11.06 21.33 -6.17
N ASN A 56 -11.30 22.60 -6.50
CA ASN A 56 -10.28 23.66 -6.56
C ASN A 56 -9.43 23.75 -5.29
N GLN A 57 -10.00 23.40 -4.14
CA GLN A 57 -9.31 23.36 -2.85
C GLN A 57 -8.26 22.23 -2.75
N ILE A 58 -8.53 21.04 -3.34
CA ILE A 58 -7.54 19.95 -3.40
C ILE A 58 -6.37 20.36 -4.29
N LYS A 59 -6.65 21.00 -5.45
CA LYS A 59 -5.61 21.53 -6.32
C LYS A 59 -4.73 22.56 -5.59
N ALA A 60 -5.34 23.45 -4.81
CA ALA A 60 -4.62 24.43 -3.99
C ALA A 60 -3.72 23.75 -2.95
N ILE A 61 -4.18 22.68 -2.29
CA ILE A 61 -3.37 21.91 -1.33
C ILE A 61 -2.18 21.22 -2.03
N ILE A 62 -2.41 20.60 -3.19
CA ILE A 62 -1.34 19.94 -3.97
C ILE A 62 -0.29 20.97 -4.42
N GLN A 63 -0.72 22.14 -4.89
CA GLN A 63 0.15 23.25 -5.27
C GLN A 63 0.88 23.87 -4.07
N ARG A 64 0.26 23.88 -2.88
CA ARG A 64 0.86 24.41 -1.65
C ARG A 64 1.94 23.48 -1.09
N PHE A 65 1.77 22.17 -1.23
CA PHE A 65 2.70 21.16 -0.70
C PHE A 65 3.27 20.26 -1.81
N PRO A 66 3.96 20.84 -2.81
CA PRO A 66 4.42 20.07 -3.96
C PRO A 66 5.40 18.96 -3.55
N HIS A 67 6.24 19.18 -2.54
CA HIS A 67 7.21 18.20 -2.03
C HIS A 67 6.55 16.93 -1.44
N VAL A 68 5.32 17.01 -0.92
CA VAL A 68 4.59 15.85 -0.37
C VAL A 68 3.98 15.00 -1.48
N PHE A 69 3.43 15.65 -2.52
CA PHE A 69 2.67 14.98 -3.57
C PHE A 69 3.48 14.65 -4.83
N HIS A 70 4.61 15.32 -5.06
CA HIS A 70 5.49 15.11 -6.22
C HIS A 70 6.77 14.36 -5.87
N GLY A 71 6.91 13.83 -4.65
CA GLY A 71 8.11 13.15 -4.16
C GLY A 71 8.55 11.91 -4.95
N ILE A 72 7.74 11.43 -5.91
CA ILE A 72 8.12 10.35 -6.84
C ILE A 72 8.47 10.88 -8.24
N VAL A 73 8.06 12.11 -8.58
CA VAL A 73 8.27 12.70 -9.92
C VAL A 73 9.74 13.06 -10.17
N ILE A 74 10.54 13.26 -9.11
CA ILE A 74 11.96 13.65 -9.21
C ILE A 74 12.90 12.43 -9.18
N GLY A 75 12.39 11.20 -9.27
CA GLY A 75 13.25 10.01 -9.33
C GLY A 75 14.13 9.74 -8.11
N ILE A 76 14.01 10.56 -7.08
CA ILE A 76 14.60 10.37 -5.77
C ILE A 76 13.49 9.70 -4.98
N GLY A 77 13.55 8.37 -4.82
CA GLY A 77 12.82 7.75 -3.71
C GLY A 77 13.14 8.59 -2.47
N ILE A 78 12.12 9.08 -1.75
CA ILE A 78 12.33 9.97 -0.60
C ILE A 78 13.32 9.26 0.33
N SER A 79 14.60 9.64 0.23
CA SER A 79 15.65 9.09 1.04
C SER A 79 15.37 9.64 2.41
N LEU A 80 14.87 8.76 3.27
CA LEU A 80 14.72 9.09 4.68
C LEU A 80 16.11 9.48 5.17
N PRO A 81 16.27 10.53 5.99
CA PRO A 81 17.58 11.03 6.41
C PRO A 81 18.32 10.08 7.36
N PHE A 82 17.88 8.82 7.45
CA PHE A 82 18.42 7.79 8.32
C PHE A 82 18.65 6.50 7.55
N GLU A 83 19.82 5.91 7.78
CA GLU A 83 20.15 4.57 7.33
C GLU A 83 19.51 3.54 8.27
N SER A 84 18.79 2.58 7.68
CA SER A 84 18.21 1.46 8.44
C SER A 84 19.21 0.31 8.52
N LYS A 85 19.58 -0.10 9.74
CA LYS A 85 20.49 -1.23 9.96
C LYS A 85 19.70 -2.50 10.32
N ILE A 86 19.77 -3.50 9.46
CA ILE A 86 19.16 -4.82 9.72
C ILE A 86 20.13 -5.64 10.56
N GLN A 87 19.70 -6.04 11.77
CA GLN A 87 20.51 -6.90 12.64
C GLN A 87 20.17 -8.38 12.42
N LEU A 88 21.19 -9.20 12.19
CA LEU A 88 21.06 -10.65 12.10
C LEU A 88 21.22 -11.32 13.47
N ARG A 89 20.61 -12.50 13.62
CA ARG A 89 20.82 -13.41 14.75
C ARG A 89 22.28 -13.88 14.76
N THR A 90 22.83 -14.16 15.94
CA THR A 90 24.22 -14.63 16.09
C THR A 90 24.49 -15.96 15.38
N ILE A 91 23.47 -16.80 15.25
CA ILE A 91 23.54 -18.10 14.57
C ILE A 91 23.15 -18.02 13.08
N ALA A 92 23.01 -16.82 12.52
CA ALA A 92 22.55 -16.65 11.15
C ALA A 92 23.53 -17.29 10.16
N ARG A 93 23.00 -18.16 9.29
CA ARG A 93 23.78 -18.81 8.23
C ARG A 93 23.39 -18.19 6.90
N PRO A 94 24.34 -17.60 6.16
CA PRO A 94 24.06 -17.06 4.84
C PRO A 94 23.56 -18.13 3.87
N VAL A 95 22.65 -17.71 2.99
CA VAL A 95 22.05 -18.58 1.97
C VAL A 95 22.12 -17.88 0.63
N ILE A 96 22.61 -18.60 -0.37
CA ILE A 96 22.65 -18.17 -1.76
C ILE A 96 21.63 -19.00 -2.54
N HIS A 97 20.59 -18.32 -3.03
CA HIS A 97 19.64 -18.93 -3.95
C HIS A 97 20.04 -18.69 -5.40
N PRO A 98 19.95 -19.72 -6.27
CA PRO A 98 20.15 -19.53 -7.70
C PRO A 98 19.07 -18.60 -8.30
N PRO A 99 19.37 -17.90 -9.41
CA PRO A 99 18.36 -17.15 -10.15
C PRO A 99 17.24 -18.07 -10.65
N ARG A 100 15.99 -17.63 -10.53
CA ARG A 100 14.84 -18.34 -11.12
C ARG A 100 14.78 -18.08 -12.62
N SER A 101 14.40 -19.11 -13.37
CA SER A 101 14.20 -18.97 -14.82
C SER A 101 13.04 -18.01 -15.10
N VAL A 102 13.30 -17.02 -15.96
CA VAL A 102 12.29 -16.05 -16.41
C VAL A 102 11.81 -16.47 -17.81
N PRO A 103 10.49 -16.63 -18.00
CA PRO A 103 9.91 -16.94 -19.31
C PRO A 103 10.38 -15.94 -20.37
N ALA A 104 10.74 -16.43 -21.57
CA ALA A 104 11.26 -15.61 -22.65
C ALA A 104 10.42 -14.35 -22.95
N PRO A 105 9.07 -14.39 -22.97
CA PRO A 105 8.25 -13.21 -23.23
C PRO A 105 8.36 -12.10 -22.17
N LEU A 106 8.83 -12.42 -20.96
CA LEU A 106 8.94 -11.46 -19.86
C LEU A 106 10.32 -10.83 -19.73
N ARG A 107 11.33 -11.35 -20.46
CA ARG A 107 12.73 -10.90 -20.31
C ARG A 107 12.92 -9.43 -20.67
N GLU A 108 12.29 -8.97 -21.75
CA GLU A 108 12.41 -7.57 -22.18
C GLU A 108 11.73 -6.62 -21.19
N CYS A 109 10.48 -6.91 -20.80
CA CYS A 109 9.78 -6.12 -19.80
C CYS A 109 10.50 -6.09 -18.46
N LEU A 110 11.10 -7.22 -18.05
CA LEU A 110 11.91 -7.31 -16.83
C LEU A 110 13.14 -6.41 -16.91
N LYS A 111 13.85 -6.44 -18.04
CA LYS A 111 15.04 -5.60 -18.25
C LYS A 111 14.68 -4.12 -18.17
N MET A 112 13.60 -3.69 -18.83
CA MET A 112 13.11 -2.31 -18.77
C MET A 112 12.74 -1.88 -17.34
N GLU A 113 12.06 -2.73 -16.57
CA GLU A 113 11.70 -2.41 -15.19
C GLU A 113 12.96 -2.34 -14.30
N LEU A 114 13.93 -3.24 -14.46
CA LEU A 114 15.21 -3.21 -13.74
C LEU A 114 15.99 -1.92 -14.03
N GLU A 115 16.10 -1.52 -15.29
CA GLU A 115 16.75 -0.28 -15.69
C GLU A 115 16.04 0.94 -15.10
N CYS A 116 14.71 0.95 -15.13
CA CYS A 116 13.90 2.00 -14.53
C CYS A 116 14.17 2.12 -13.02
N ILE A 117 14.08 1.03 -12.25
CA ILE A 117 14.32 1.09 -10.80
C ILE A 117 15.78 1.37 -10.43
N GLN A 118 16.74 1.02 -11.30
CA GLN A 118 18.14 1.40 -11.14
C GLN A 118 18.35 2.91 -11.39
N GLN A 119 17.73 3.48 -12.43
CA GLN A 119 17.77 4.93 -12.71
C GLN A 119 17.11 5.76 -11.60
N LEU A 120 16.09 5.19 -10.93
CA LEU A 120 15.45 5.77 -9.75
C LEU A 120 16.28 5.63 -8.46
N GLY A 121 17.47 5.04 -8.51
CA GLY A 121 18.35 4.85 -7.34
C GLY A 121 17.83 3.83 -6.32
N ILE A 122 16.82 3.02 -6.66
CA ILE A 122 16.25 2.04 -5.73
C ILE A 122 17.15 0.81 -5.59
N ILE A 123 17.83 0.43 -6.68
CA ILE A 123 18.78 -0.68 -6.70
C ILE A 123 20.10 -0.22 -7.33
N ALA A 124 21.17 -0.93 -7.00
CA ALA A 124 22.49 -0.78 -7.62
C ALA A 124 23.00 -2.15 -8.10
N LYS A 125 23.93 -2.13 -9.05
CA LYS A 125 24.65 -3.34 -9.45
C LYS A 125 25.59 -3.74 -8.32
N GLY A 126 25.59 -5.03 -7.98
CA GLY A 126 26.59 -5.63 -7.10
C GLY A 126 27.64 -6.29 -7.96
N ASP A 127 28.87 -5.77 -7.93
CA ASP A 127 30.00 -6.33 -8.69
C ASP A 127 30.86 -7.29 -7.83
N GLU A 128 30.59 -7.34 -6.53
CA GLU A 128 31.31 -8.16 -5.56
C GLU A 128 30.48 -9.37 -5.11
N PRO A 129 31.13 -10.50 -4.75
CA PRO A 129 30.44 -11.64 -4.16
C PRO A 129 29.73 -11.26 -2.85
N THR A 130 28.51 -11.79 -2.65
CA THR A 130 27.73 -11.57 -1.43
C THR A 130 27.34 -12.89 -0.78
N ASP A 131 27.38 -12.92 0.56
CA ASP A 131 27.01 -14.11 1.33
C ASP A 131 25.50 -14.42 1.28
N TRP A 132 24.68 -13.39 1.04
CA TRP A 132 23.23 -13.50 0.94
C TRP A 132 22.77 -13.21 -0.48
N VAL A 133 22.05 -14.15 -1.08
CA VAL A 133 21.41 -13.96 -2.39
C VAL A 133 20.00 -14.52 -2.34
N SER A 134 19.01 -13.66 -2.58
CA SER A 134 17.60 -14.05 -2.69
C SER A 134 17.19 -14.17 -4.15
N SER A 135 16.42 -15.21 -4.51
CA SER A 135 15.88 -15.30 -5.87
C SER A 135 14.90 -14.17 -6.14
N MET A 136 14.94 -13.66 -7.37
CA MET A 136 13.93 -12.74 -7.90
C MET A 136 12.69 -13.50 -8.41
N VAL A 137 11.52 -12.88 -8.23
CA VAL A 137 10.22 -13.34 -8.71
C VAL A 137 9.57 -12.22 -9.51
N CYS A 138 9.00 -12.58 -10.66
CA CYS A 138 8.29 -11.64 -11.53
C CYS A 138 6.78 -11.93 -11.44
N VAL A 139 5.99 -10.91 -11.12
CA VAL A 139 4.53 -11.01 -11.03
C VAL A 139 3.90 -10.02 -11.99
N LYS A 140 2.89 -10.44 -12.76
CA LYS A 140 2.11 -9.51 -13.59
C LYS A 140 1.12 -8.75 -12.71
N LYS A 141 1.12 -7.43 -12.82
CA LYS A 141 0.10 -6.56 -12.23
C LYS A 141 -1.17 -6.63 -13.08
N ALA A 142 -2.30 -6.20 -12.50
CA ALA A 142 -3.59 -6.16 -13.18
C ALA A 142 -3.60 -5.24 -14.42
N ASN A 143 -2.72 -4.23 -14.46
CA ASN A 143 -2.57 -3.32 -15.60
C ASN A 143 -1.62 -3.86 -16.69
N GLY A 144 -1.09 -5.08 -16.55
CA GLY A 144 -0.18 -5.70 -17.52
C GLY A 144 1.31 -5.52 -17.21
N ASP A 145 1.68 -4.54 -16.38
CA ASP A 145 3.07 -4.28 -16.01
C ASP A 145 3.67 -5.42 -15.19
N LEU A 146 5.01 -5.52 -15.21
CA LEU A 146 5.73 -6.43 -14.34
C LEU A 146 5.96 -5.80 -12.95
N LYS A 147 5.87 -6.62 -11.90
CA LYS A 147 6.35 -6.32 -10.56
C LYS A 147 7.50 -7.26 -10.25
N ILE A 148 8.65 -6.67 -9.95
CA ILE A 148 9.83 -7.39 -9.46
C ILE A 148 9.70 -7.53 -7.95
N CYS A 149 9.83 -8.76 -7.47
CA CYS A 149 9.83 -9.10 -6.05
C CYS A 149 11.08 -9.91 -5.73
N LEU A 150 11.61 -9.75 -4.51
CA LEU A 150 12.59 -10.67 -3.95
C LEU A 150 11.85 -11.71 -3.10
N ASP A 151 12.41 -12.91 -3.00
CA ASP A 151 12.01 -13.92 -2.02
C ASP A 151 13.02 -13.98 -0.86
N PRO A 152 12.93 -13.07 0.14
CA PRO A 152 13.89 -12.98 1.23
C PRO A 152 13.59 -13.95 2.37
N LYS A 153 12.97 -15.10 2.09
CA LYS A 153 12.46 -16.02 3.13
C LYS A 153 13.53 -16.42 4.15
N ASP A 154 14.73 -16.77 3.70
CA ASP A 154 15.80 -17.18 4.60
C ASP A 154 16.42 -16.00 5.35
N LEU A 155 16.61 -14.87 4.68
CA LEU A 155 17.05 -13.65 5.34
C LEU A 155 16.06 -13.26 6.46
N ASN A 156 14.76 -13.28 6.17
CA ASN A 156 13.69 -12.92 7.12
C ASN A 156 13.64 -13.79 8.38
N GLN A 157 14.06 -15.05 8.31
CA GLN A 157 14.15 -15.96 9.46
C GLN A 157 15.35 -15.62 10.35
N ASN A 158 16.40 -15.07 9.74
CA ASN A 158 17.66 -14.75 10.40
C ASN A 158 17.74 -13.31 10.93
N ILE A 159 16.79 -12.44 10.58
CA ILE A 159 16.67 -11.08 11.13
C ILE A 159 16.21 -11.13 12.60
N LYS A 160 16.86 -10.34 13.46
CA LYS A 160 16.35 -9.99 14.79
C LYS A 160 15.20 -9.01 14.61
N ARG A 161 13.98 -9.42 14.99
CA ARG A 161 12.79 -8.58 14.85
C ARG A 161 12.76 -7.55 15.95
N GLU A 162 12.61 -6.29 15.57
CA GLU A 162 12.32 -5.21 16.51
C GLU A 162 10.91 -5.39 17.08
N HIS A 163 10.76 -5.06 18.37
CA HIS A 163 9.46 -5.08 19.05
C HIS A 163 8.76 -3.73 18.86
N CYS A 164 8.21 -3.53 17.67
CA CYS A 164 7.35 -2.38 17.37
C CYS A 164 5.94 -2.89 16.98
N PRO A 165 5.02 -3.05 17.95
CA PRO A 165 3.70 -3.55 17.65
C PRO A 165 2.90 -2.51 16.87
N ILE A 166 2.28 -2.93 15.77
CA ILE A 166 1.29 -2.12 15.06
C ILE A 166 0.03 -2.07 15.96
N PRO A 167 -0.52 -0.88 16.26
CA PRO A 167 -1.68 -0.76 17.13
C PRO A 167 -2.86 -1.51 16.53
N LYS A 168 -3.67 -2.10 17.41
CA LYS A 168 -4.88 -2.81 16.99
C LYS A 168 -5.92 -1.82 16.48
N ARG A 169 -6.85 -2.30 15.66
CA ARG A 169 -7.96 -1.47 15.16
C ARG A 169 -8.72 -0.82 16.33
N GLU A 170 -8.97 -1.58 17.39
CA GLU A 170 -9.74 -1.12 18.55
C GLU A 170 -9.02 0.01 19.30
N GLU A 171 -7.70 -0.07 19.41
CA GLU A 171 -6.85 0.98 20.02
C GLU A 171 -6.93 2.26 19.19
N ILE A 172 -6.71 2.16 17.88
CA ILE A 172 -6.82 3.30 16.95
C ILE A 172 -8.23 3.92 17.01
N MET A 173 -9.29 3.09 17.04
CA MET A 173 -10.67 3.57 17.12
C MET A 173 -10.98 4.28 18.45
N SER A 174 -10.42 3.79 19.56
CA SER A 174 -10.57 4.42 20.86
C SER A 174 -9.92 5.81 20.89
N GLU A 175 -8.73 5.95 20.29
CA GLU A 175 -8.04 7.25 20.18
C GLU A 175 -8.80 8.25 19.31
N MET A 176 -9.59 7.77 18.35
CA MET A 176 -10.43 8.59 17.48
C MET A 176 -11.81 8.93 18.08
N SER A 177 -12.10 8.51 19.32
CA SER A 177 -13.39 8.77 19.94
C SER A 177 -13.69 10.27 20.03
N GLY A 178 -14.89 10.67 19.57
CA GLY A 178 -15.31 12.06 19.53
C GLY A 178 -14.78 12.87 18.35
N ALA A 179 -13.89 12.31 17.51
CA ALA A 179 -13.47 12.96 16.27
C ALA A 179 -14.66 13.08 15.29
N LYS A 180 -14.82 14.27 14.71
CA LYS A 180 -15.93 14.58 13.78
C LYS A 180 -15.47 14.68 12.33
N ILE A 181 -14.17 14.89 12.11
CA ILE A 181 -13.57 15.10 10.80
C ILE A 181 -12.41 14.12 10.67
N PHE A 182 -12.41 13.37 9.57
CA PHE A 182 -11.39 12.38 9.27
C PHE A 182 -10.74 12.73 7.94
N ILE A 183 -9.41 12.62 7.88
CA ILE A 183 -8.63 12.76 6.65
C ILE A 183 -7.93 11.42 6.45
N LYS A 184 -8.08 10.86 5.25
CA LYS A 184 -7.36 9.65 4.84
C LYS A 184 -6.29 10.05 3.83
N LEU A 185 -5.04 9.79 4.16
CA LEU A 185 -3.89 9.92 3.27
C LEU A 185 -3.31 8.53 3.05
N ASP A 186 -2.86 8.26 1.84
CA ASP A 186 -2.23 7.01 1.45
C ASP A 186 -0.91 7.29 0.73
N ALA A 187 0.16 6.63 1.15
CA ALA A 187 1.45 6.76 0.50
C ALA A 187 1.48 5.86 -0.75
N SER A 188 1.56 6.47 -1.93
CA SER A 188 1.38 5.78 -3.22
C SER A 188 2.48 4.77 -3.57
N ARG A 189 3.70 5.00 -3.08
CA ARG A 189 4.84 4.09 -3.31
C ARG A 189 5.83 4.22 -2.15
N PHE A 190 5.99 3.14 -1.40
CA PHE A 190 7.02 3.02 -0.38
C PHE A 190 8.09 2.07 -0.91
N LEU A 191 9.30 2.58 -1.12
CA LEU A 191 10.43 1.83 -1.66
C LEU A 191 11.63 2.08 -0.74
N PHE A 192 12.30 1.02 -0.34
CA PHE A 192 13.61 1.11 0.28
C PHE A 192 14.62 1.23 -0.86
N GLY A 193 15.23 2.41 -1.00
CA GLY A 193 16.39 2.63 -1.86
C GLY A 193 17.67 2.69 -1.03
N ASN A 194 18.82 2.56 -1.69
CA ASN A 194 20.13 2.74 -1.06
C ASN A 194 20.44 4.23 -0.85
#